data_AF-A0A6J1Q8K3-F1
#
_entry.id   AF-A0A6J1Q8K3-F1
#
_cell.length_a   1.000
_cell.length_b   1.000
_cell.length_c   1.000
_cell.angle_alpha   90.00
_cell.angle_beta   90.00
_cell.angle_gamma   90.00
#
_symmetry.space_group_name_H-M   'P 1'
#
loop_
_entity.id
_entity.type
_entity.pdbx_description
1 polymer ?
#
loop_
_entity_poly.entity_id
_entity_poly.type
_entity_poly.pdbx_seq_one_letter_code
_entity_poly.pdbx_strand_id
1 'polypeptide(L)'
;VLIKLIRPYTRIYIPFISKELNIDVSEVESLLVSCILDNTIHGRIDQVNQVLELDKKSVCAARYNALDKWAGQLQSLHTAIVNKMS
;
A
#
# COMPACT_ATOMS: atom_id res chain seq x y z
N VAL A 1 6.00 5.59 -18.17
CA VAL A 1 7.21 4.80 -18.47
C VAL A 1 7.70 4.06 -17.22
N LEU A 2 7.86 4.74 -16.08
CA LEU A 2 8.22 4.14 -14.78
C LEU A 2 7.41 2.87 -14.42
N ILE A 3 6.08 2.95 -14.49
CA ILE A 3 5.15 1.85 -14.15
C ILE A 3 5.39 0.57 -14.96
N LYS A 4 5.85 0.68 -16.22
CA LYS A 4 6.16 -0.50 -17.04
C LYS A 4 7.43 -1.21 -16.56
N LEU A 5 8.40 -0.46 -16.05
CA LEU A 5 9.68 -0.98 -15.57
C LEU A 5 9.54 -1.72 -14.24
N ILE A 6 8.72 -1.19 -13.32
CA ILE A 6 8.51 -1.77 -11.98
C ILE A 6 7.45 -2.89 -11.93
N ARG A 7 6.51 -2.94 -12.89
CA ARG A 7 5.39 -3.91 -12.89
C ARG A 7 5.75 -5.39 -12.73
N PRO A 8 6.82 -5.93 -13.37
CA PRO A 8 7.13 -7.35 -13.27
C PRO A 8 7.90 -7.71 -12.00
N TYR A 9 8.42 -6.72 -11.25
CA TYR A 9 9.21 -6.96 -10.06
C TYR A 9 8.33 -6.97 -8.82
N THR A 10 8.69 -7.81 -7.85
CA THR A 10 8.10 -7.75 -6.50
C THR A 10 8.99 -6.92 -5.57
N ARG A 11 10.30 -6.92 -5.84
CA ARG A 11 11.32 -6.15 -5.12
C ARG A 11 12.30 -5.63 -6.15
N ILE A 12 12.65 -4.36 -6.08
CA ILE A 12 13.57 -3.72 -7.03
C ILE A 12 14.48 -2.75 -6.30
N TYR A 13 15.76 -2.75 -6.66
CA TYR A 13 16.75 -1.84 -6.09
C TYR A 13 16.56 -0.43 -6.65
N ILE A 14 16.49 0.59 -5.78
CA ILE A 14 16.38 2.00 -6.16
C ILE A 14 17.59 2.45 -7.02
N PRO A 15 18.84 2.02 -6.74
CA PRO A 15 19.99 2.33 -7.60
C PRO A 15 19.87 1.78 -9.03
N PHE A 16 19.12 0.69 -9.23
CA PHE A 16 18.86 0.15 -10.56
C PHE A 16 17.90 1.06 -11.34
N ILE A 17 16.86 1.57 -10.67
CA ILE A 17 15.93 2.55 -11.25
C ILE A 17 16.64 3.86 -11.58
N SER A 18 17.52 4.33 -10.69
CA SER A 18 18.34 5.53 -10.90
C SER A 18 19.21 5.41 -12.16
N LYS A 19 19.84 4.26 -12.41
CA LYS A 19 20.63 4.02 -13.63
C LYS A 19 19.78 3.98 -14.90
N GLU A 20 18.60 3.37 -14.86
CA GLU A 20 17.70 3.28 -16.01
C GLU A 20 17.08 4.62 -16.40
N LEU A 21 16.80 5.51 -15.43
CA LEU A 21 16.27 6.85 -15.69
C LEU A 21 17.34 7.95 -15.74
N ASN A 22 18.59 7.64 -15.40
CA ASN A 22 19.71 8.58 -15.35
C ASN A 22 19.42 9.83 -14.49
N ILE A 23 18.86 9.61 -13.30
CA ILE A 23 18.54 10.63 -12.28
C ILE A 23 19.07 10.20 -10.92
N ASP A 24 19.25 11.15 -10.01
CA ASP A 24 19.81 10.88 -8.68
C ASP A 24 18.89 9.96 -7.85
N VAL A 25 19.49 9.16 -6.97
CA VAL A 25 18.77 8.24 -6.09
C VAL A 25 17.77 9.00 -5.20
N SER A 26 18.14 10.20 -4.73
CA SER A 26 17.26 11.05 -3.91
C SER A 26 16.06 11.59 -4.69
N GLU A 27 16.22 11.85 -5.99
CA GLU A 27 15.11 12.27 -6.85
C GLU A 27 14.19 11.11 -7.18
N VAL A 28 14.74 9.91 -7.40
CA VAL A 28 13.96 8.68 -7.58
C VAL A 28 13.11 8.40 -6.35
N GLU A 29 13.66 8.52 -5.14
CA GLU A 29 12.90 8.37 -3.90
C GLU A 29 11.73 9.36 -3.81
N SER A 30 11.99 10.65 -4.08
CA SER A 30 10.93 11.68 -4.05
C SER A 30 9.82 11.39 -5.06
N LEU A 31 10.18 10.92 -6.26
CA LEU A 31 9.22 10.52 -7.28
C LEU A 31 8.41 9.29 -6.86
N LEU A 32 9.06 8.27 -6.29
CA LEU A 32 8.40 7.08 -5.78
C LEU A 32 7.42 7.42 -4.64
N VAL A 33 7.79 8.32 -3.73
CA VAL A 33 6.91 8.81 -2.67
C VAL A 33 5.67 9.48 -3.27
N SER A 34 5.84 10.39 -4.25
CA SER A 34 4.70 11.01 -4.92
C SER A 34 3.81 9.98 -5.60
N CYS A 35 4.40 9.01 -6.32
CA CYS A 35 3.64 7.97 -7.00
C CYS A 35 2.87 7.04 -6.04
N ILE A 36 3.39 6.79 -4.84
CA ILE A 36 2.69 6.05 -3.78
C ILE A 36 1.53 6.88 -3.23
N LEU A 37 1.74 8.18 -2.97
CA LEU A 37 0.69 9.10 -2.51
C LEU A 37 -0.45 9.22 -3.55
N ASP A 38 -0.10 9.23 -4.84
CA ASP A 38 -1.05 9.27 -5.95
C ASP A 38 -1.76 7.91 -6.18
N ASN A 39 -1.53 6.89 -5.34
CA ASN A 39 -2.03 5.52 -5.49
C ASN A 39 -1.68 4.84 -6.83
N THR A 40 -0.72 5.38 -7.59
CA THR A 40 -0.28 4.78 -8.87
C THR A 40 0.60 3.56 -8.63
N ILE A 41 1.34 3.54 -7.53
CA ILE A 41 2.21 2.45 -7.09
C ILE A 41 1.78 2.01 -5.69
N HIS A 42 1.56 0.72 -5.51
CA HIS A 42 1.25 0.14 -4.19
C HIS A 42 2.49 -0.58 -3.70
N GLY A 43 3.17 -0.01 -2.71
CA GLY A 43 4.41 -0.56 -2.19
C GLY A 43 4.96 0.23 -1.03
N ARG A 44 6.08 -0.25 -0.50
CA ARG A 44 6.84 0.36 0.59
C ARG A 44 8.28 0.55 0.15
N ILE A 45 8.86 1.67 0.58
CA ILE A 45 10.26 2.01 0.33
C ILE A 45 11.06 1.59 1.57
N ASP A 46 12.04 0.73 1.39
CA ASP A 46 13.09 0.48 2.37
C ASP A 46 14.29 1.38 2.04
N GLN A 47 14.37 2.50 2.76
CA GLN A 47 15.40 3.50 2.56
C GLN A 47 16.79 3.01 3.02
N VAL A 48 16.87 2.06 3.95
CA VAL A 48 18.15 1.54 4.46
C VAL A 48 18.77 0.59 3.45
N ASN A 49 17.98 -0.35 2.94
CA ASN A 49 18.44 -1.32 1.94
C ASN A 49 18.33 -0.79 0.50
N GLN A 50 17.77 0.42 0.32
CA GLN A 50 17.57 1.04 -1.00
C GLN A 50 16.77 0.13 -1.94
N VAL A 51 15.67 -0.44 -1.42
CA VAL A 51 14.79 -1.37 -2.13
C VAL A 51 13.35 -0.87 -2.08
N LEU A 52 12.68 -0.90 -3.22
CA LEU A 52 11.23 -0.75 -3.31
C LEU A 52 10.58 -2.14 -3.28
N GLU A 53 9.75 -2.38 -2.28
CA GLU A 53 8.93 -3.58 -2.15
C GLU A 53 7.51 -3.27 -2.61
N LEU A 54 7.03 -4.00 -3.61
CA LEU A 54 5.68 -3.84 -4.13
C LEU A 54 4.71 -4.74 -3.37
N ASP A 55 3.58 -4.18 -2.99
CA ASP A 55 2.59 -4.89 -2.19
C ASP A 55 1.94 -5.98 -3.04
N LYS A 56 2.09 -7.25 -2.64
CA LYS A 56 1.31 -8.32 -3.23
C LYS A 56 -0.12 -8.13 -2.75
N LYS A 57 -1.07 -7.95 -3.68
CA LYS A 57 -2.51 -7.89 -3.35
C LYS A 57 -2.85 -9.06 -2.43
N SER A 58 -3.05 -8.78 -1.14
CA SER A 58 -3.44 -9.80 -0.20
C SER A 58 -4.91 -10.13 -0.45
N VAL A 59 -5.16 -11.32 -0.98
CA VAL A 59 -6.52 -11.81 -1.33
C VAL A 59 -7.45 -11.80 -0.11
N CYS A 60 -6.89 -11.79 1.10
CA CYS A 60 -7.62 -11.82 2.35
C CYS A 60 -8.12 -10.46 2.88
N ALA A 61 -7.53 -9.32 2.49
CA ALA A 61 -7.88 -8.03 3.09
C ALA A 61 -9.35 -7.64 2.88
N ALA A 62 -9.91 -7.95 1.71
CA ALA A 62 -11.31 -7.66 1.41
C ALA A 62 -12.29 -8.45 2.31
N ARG A 63 -11.99 -9.73 2.57
CA ARG A 63 -12.82 -10.59 3.42
C ARG A 63 -12.77 -10.13 4.88
N TYR A 64 -11.58 -9.83 5.38
CA TYR A 64 -11.43 -9.33 6.76
C TYR A 64 -12.11 -7.97 6.94
N ASN A 65 -11.99 -7.05 5.98
CA ASN A 65 -12.71 -5.77 6.02
C ASN A 65 -14.24 -5.94 6.02
N ALA A 66 -14.77 -6.92 5.27
CA ALA A 66 -16.21 -7.19 5.29
C ALA A 66 -16.68 -7.75 6.63
N LEU A 67 -15.89 -8.64 7.24
CA LEU A 67 -16.16 -9.18 8.58
C LEU A 67 -16.08 -8.11 9.67
N ASP A 68 -15.09 -7.22 9.60
CA ASP A 68 -14.93 -6.12 10.53
C ASP A 68 -16.12 -5.16 10.49
N LYS A 69 -16.57 -4.79 9.27
CA LYS A 69 -17.79 -4.01 9.08
C LYS A 69 -19.01 -4.70 9.67
N TRP A 70 -19.16 -6.00 9.44
CA TRP A 70 -20.28 -6.77 9.98
C TRP A 70 -20.26 -6.80 11.52
N ALA A 71 -19.09 -7.03 12.12
CA ALA A 71 -18.92 -7.00 13.57
C ALA A 71 -19.25 -5.61 14.16
N GLY A 72 -18.82 -4.53 13.51
CA GLY A 72 -19.16 -3.17 13.92
C GLY A 72 -20.66 -2.86 13.87
N GLN A 73 -21.36 -3.34 12.83
CA GLN A 73 -22.83 -3.21 12.74
C GLN A 73 -23.53 -4.00 13.85
N LEU A 74 -23.07 -5.22 14.15
CA LEU A 74 -23.60 -6.04 15.23
C LEU A 74 -23.44 -5.37 16.60
N GLN A 75 -22.27 -4.78 16.87
CA GLN A 75 -21.99 -4.05 18.11
C GLN A 75 -22.89 -2.81 18.25
N SER A 76 -23.13 -2.11 17.14
CA SER A 76 -24.01 -0.93 17.10
C SER A 76 -25.46 -1.33 17.40
N LEU A 77 -25.92 -2.45 16.83
CA LEU A 77 -27.25 -3.01 17.07
C LEU A 77 -27.41 -3.48 18.52
N HIS A 78 -26.42 -4.17 19.06
CA HIS A 78 -26.41 -4.59 20.47
C HIS A 78 -26.55 -3.38 21.40
N THR A 79 -25.76 -2.32 21.19
CA THR A 79 -25.85 -1.08 21.98
C THR A 79 -27.24 -0.44 21.86
N ALA A 80 -27.83 -0.39 20.66
CA ALA A 80 -29.17 0.16 20.45
C ALA A 80 -30.27 -0.63 21.17
N ILE A 81 -30.16 -1.96 21.23
CA ILE A 81 -31.09 -2.84 21.95
C ILE A 81 -30.94 -2.65 23.46
N VAL A 82 -29.71 -2.61 23.98
CA VAL A 82 -29.46 -2.38 25.41
C VAL A 82 -30.02 -1.03 25.86
N ASN A 83 -29.78 0.04 25.08
CA ASN A 83 -30.32 1.37 25.35
C ASN A 83 -31.86 1.45 25.27
N LYS A 84 -32.52 0.51 24.59
CA LYS A 84 -33.98 0.39 24.53
C LYS A 84 -34.55 -0.39 25.71
N MET A 85 -33.75 -1.22 26.37
CA MET A 85 -34.15 -2.06 27.50
C MET A 85 -33.86 -1.43 28.87
N SER A 86 -32.92 -0.48 28.93
CA SER A 86 -32.73 0.45 30.06
C SER A 86 -33.76 1.58 30.03
#